data_AF-A0AA41PTJ3-F1
#
_entry.id   AF-A0AA41PTJ3-F1
#
_cell.length_a   1.000
_cell.length_b   1.000
_cell.length_c   1.000
_cell.angle_alpha   90.00
_cell.angle_beta   90.00
_cell.angle_gamma   90.00
#
_symmetry.space_group_name_H-M   'P 1'
#
loop_
_entity.id
_entity.type
_entity.pdbx_description
1 polymer ?
#
loop_
_entity_poly.entity_id
_entity_poly.type
_entity_poly.pdbx_seq_one_letter_code
_entity_poly.pdbx_strand_id
1 'polypeptide(L)'
;MDARTAVERRHAAWRIDPLEALDPESRRQRADAAAAMAFAKVVYDARTAAGLDEAGLAALAGLTEDDIVCIEESGTVPTPELADRLARALDCDVTLTWSGHGVTAGFTPHAA
;
A
#
# COMPACT_ATOMS: atom_id res chain seq x y z
N MET A 1 -5.38 46.05 30.89
CA MET A 1 -5.18 44.58 30.88
C MET A 1 -5.45 44.12 29.46
N ASP A 2 -4.40 44.04 28.63
CA ASP A 2 -4.49 43.72 27.19
C ASP A 2 -4.44 42.19 27.01
N ALA A 3 -5.43 41.65 26.31
CA ALA A 3 -5.62 40.23 26.03
C ALA A 3 -4.72 39.74 24.89
N ARG A 4 -3.42 40.03 24.99
CA ARG A 4 -2.40 39.66 24.01
C ARG A 4 -1.50 38.52 24.51
N THR A 5 -2.12 37.38 24.86
CA THR A 5 -1.46 36.07 24.68
C THR A 5 -2.49 34.94 24.54
N ALA A 6 -2.61 34.39 23.33
CA ALA A 6 -2.94 32.98 23.02
C ALA A 6 -3.03 32.86 21.49
N VAL A 7 -2.45 31.90 20.77
CA VAL A 7 -1.63 30.72 21.03
C VAL A 7 -1.03 30.39 19.65
N GLU A 8 0.21 29.93 19.62
CA GLU A 8 0.81 29.34 18.42
C GLU A 8 -0.03 28.18 17.90
N ARG A 9 -0.50 28.27 16.65
CA ARG A 9 -0.69 27.10 15.78
C ARG A 9 -0.35 27.48 14.35
N ARG A 10 0.95 27.49 14.05
CA ARG A 10 1.45 27.46 12.67
C ARG A 10 1.41 26.03 12.14
N HIS A 11 0.24 25.41 12.13
CA HIS A 11 -0.02 24.34 11.19
C HIS A 11 -0.84 24.99 10.10
N ALA A 12 -0.21 25.29 8.95
CA ALA A 12 -0.94 25.76 7.78
C ALA A 12 -2.12 24.81 7.60
N ALA A 13 -3.34 25.33 7.68
CA ALA A 13 -4.54 24.52 7.47
C ALA A 13 -4.52 24.10 6.01
N TRP A 14 -3.96 22.93 5.73
CA TRP A 14 -3.96 22.34 4.41
C TRP A 14 -5.40 21.97 4.07
N ARG A 15 -6.11 22.92 3.46
CA ARG A 15 -7.42 22.69 2.85
C ARG A 15 -7.16 22.35 1.40
N ILE A 16 -7.29 21.07 1.05
CA ILE A 16 -7.52 20.68 -0.34
C ILE A 16 -8.82 21.36 -0.78
N ASP A 17 -8.80 22.03 -1.93
CA ASP A 17 -10.01 22.59 -2.52
C ASP A 17 -11.00 21.43 -2.79
N PRO A 18 -12.27 21.51 -2.35
CA PRO A 18 -13.25 20.47 -2.64
C PRO A 18 -13.38 20.16 -4.14
N LEU A 19 -13.17 21.11 -5.05
CA LEU A 19 -13.19 20.86 -6.49
C LEU A 19 -11.96 20.07 -6.95
N GLU A 20 -10.78 20.37 -6.41
CA GLU A 20 -9.55 19.61 -6.64
C GLU A 20 -9.68 18.17 -6.11
N ALA A 21 -10.31 17.98 -4.95
CA ALA A 21 -10.58 16.63 -4.44
C ALA A 21 -11.52 15.81 -5.35
N LEU A 22 -12.36 16.48 -6.15
CA LEU A 22 -13.28 15.84 -7.08
C LEU A 22 -12.68 15.63 -8.48
N ASP A 23 -11.52 16.23 -8.76
CA ASP A 23 -10.80 16.05 -10.02
C ASP A 23 -10.49 14.56 -10.27
N PRO A 24 -10.72 14.03 -11.49
CA PRO A 24 -10.46 12.62 -11.79
C PRO A 24 -9.02 12.18 -11.54
N GLU A 25 -8.03 13.03 -11.81
CA GLU A 25 -6.62 12.72 -11.58
C GLU A 25 -6.31 12.69 -10.08
N SER A 26 -6.76 13.69 -9.32
CA SER A 26 -6.60 13.70 -7.85
C SER A 26 -7.32 12.52 -7.18
N ARG A 27 -8.48 12.09 -7.70
CA ARG A 27 -9.15 10.87 -7.24
C ARG A 27 -8.33 9.62 -7.56
N ARG A 28 -7.77 9.54 -8.77
CA ARG A 28 -6.94 8.41 -9.19
C ARG A 28 -5.67 8.29 -8.34
N GLN A 29 -4.98 9.40 -8.10
CA GLN A 29 -3.79 9.44 -7.24
C GLN A 29 -4.09 8.97 -5.82
N ARG A 30 -5.23 9.40 -5.24
CA ARG A 30 -5.68 8.93 -3.92
C ARG A 30 -6.03 7.44 -3.91
N ALA A 31 -6.68 6.96 -4.97
CA ALA A 31 -7.00 5.53 -5.12
C ALA A 31 -5.73 4.68 -5.24
N ASP A 32 -4.75 5.13 -6.03
CA ASP A 32 -3.47 4.45 -6.22
C ASP A 32 -2.66 4.43 -4.91
N ALA A 33 -2.60 5.55 -4.18
CA ALA A 33 -1.96 5.60 -2.87
C ALA A 33 -2.64 4.66 -1.84
N ALA A 34 -3.97 4.65 -1.79
CA ALA A 34 -4.71 3.74 -0.92
C ALA A 34 -4.49 2.27 -1.30
N ALA A 35 -4.43 1.96 -2.60
CA ALA A 35 -4.13 0.62 -3.10
C ALA A 35 -2.72 0.17 -2.72
N ALA A 36 -1.71 1.05 -2.86
CA ALA A 36 -0.34 0.76 -2.46
C ALA A 36 -0.21 0.51 -0.95
N MET A 37 -0.89 1.31 -0.12
CA MET A 37 -0.92 1.11 1.34
C MET A 37 -1.59 -0.22 1.74
N ALA A 38 -2.72 -0.55 1.11
CA ALA A 38 -3.39 -1.81 1.36
C ALA A 38 -2.52 -3.00 0.91
N PHE A 39 -1.87 -2.87 -0.25
CA PHE A 39 -0.99 -3.90 -0.80
C PHE A 39 0.23 -4.15 0.09
N ALA A 40 0.89 -3.08 0.52
CA ALA A 40 2.00 -3.13 1.47
C ALA A 40 1.66 -3.98 2.70
N LYS A 41 0.50 -3.69 3.32
CA LYS A 41 0.05 -4.40 4.53
C LYS A 41 -0.15 -5.90 4.30
N VAL A 42 -0.83 -6.27 3.20
CA VAL A 42 -1.12 -7.69 2.93
C VAL A 42 0.12 -8.49 2.52
N VAL A 43 1.10 -7.85 1.86
CA VAL A 43 2.39 -8.49 1.54
C VAL A 43 3.20 -8.70 2.82
N TYR A 44 3.32 -7.68 3.68
CA TYR A 44 3.98 -7.78 4.98
C TYR A 44 3.37 -8.89 5.84
N ASP A 45 2.03 -8.93 5.96
CA ASP A 45 1.33 -9.94 6.76
C ASP A 45 1.57 -11.36 6.23
N ALA A 46 1.49 -11.55 4.91
CA ALA A 46 1.70 -12.85 4.30
C ALA A 46 3.17 -13.31 4.45
N ARG A 47 4.13 -12.40 4.25
CA ARG A 47 5.56 -12.68 4.41
C ARG A 47 5.90 -13.08 5.84
N THR A 48 5.44 -12.29 6.81
CA THR A 48 5.70 -12.55 8.23
C THR A 48 5.02 -13.82 8.72
N ALA A 49 3.81 -14.12 8.25
CA ALA A 49 3.13 -15.39 8.53
C ALA A 49 3.88 -16.60 7.95
N ALA A 50 4.54 -16.44 6.81
CA ALA A 50 5.42 -17.45 6.21
C ALA A 50 6.80 -17.56 6.91
N GLY A 51 7.09 -16.70 7.90
CA GLY A 51 8.37 -16.69 8.62
C GLY A 51 9.55 -16.19 7.80
N LEU A 52 9.29 -15.41 6.75
CA LEU A 52 10.31 -14.86 5.84
C LEU A 52 10.72 -13.44 6.26
N ASP A 53 12.00 -13.13 6.10
CA ASP A 53 12.47 -11.74 6.01
C ASP A 53 12.30 -11.21 4.57
N GLU A 54 12.56 -9.91 4.37
CA GLU A 54 12.42 -9.22 3.09
C GLU A 54 13.30 -9.86 2.02
N ALA A 55 14.55 -10.18 2.36
CA ALA A 55 15.50 -10.85 1.47
C ALA A 55 15.05 -12.28 1.09
N GLY A 56 14.45 -13.02 2.03
CA GLY A 56 13.91 -14.36 1.80
C GLY A 56 12.75 -14.35 0.82
N LEU A 57 11.79 -13.44 0.98
CA LEU A 57 10.70 -13.28 0.01
C LEU A 57 11.23 -12.82 -1.35
N ALA A 58 12.16 -11.86 -1.37
CA ALA A 58 12.77 -11.36 -2.60
C ALA A 58 13.42 -12.50 -3.40
N ALA A 59 14.20 -13.36 -2.75
CA ALA A 59 14.85 -14.49 -3.39
C ALA A 59 13.85 -15.47 -4.02
N LEU A 60 12.76 -15.80 -3.29
CA LEU A 60 11.71 -16.70 -3.78
C LEU A 60 10.89 -16.08 -4.92
N ALA A 61 10.66 -14.77 -4.87
CA ALA A 61 9.91 -14.03 -5.89
C ALA A 61 10.77 -13.64 -7.12
N GLY A 62 12.10 -13.79 -7.06
CA GLY A 62 13.00 -13.27 -8.10
C GLY A 62 12.97 -11.74 -8.18
N LEU A 63 12.91 -11.09 -7.02
CA LEU A 63 12.95 -9.64 -6.82
C LEU A 63 14.20 -9.28 -5.99
N THR A 64 14.49 -7.99 -5.86
CA THR A 64 15.49 -7.50 -4.90
C THR A 64 14.87 -7.26 -3.53
N GLU A 65 15.69 -7.25 -2.48
CA GLU A 65 15.25 -6.86 -1.13
C GLU A 65 14.65 -5.44 -1.14
N ASP A 66 15.27 -4.50 -1.87
CA ASP A 66 14.78 -3.13 -2.06
C ASP A 66 13.40 -3.09 -2.72
N ASP A 67 13.09 -4.00 -3.66
CA ASP A 67 11.75 -4.10 -4.25
C ASP A 67 10.72 -4.48 -3.19
N ILE A 68 11.04 -5.44 -2.30
CA ILE A 68 10.14 -5.86 -1.22
C ILE A 68 9.94 -4.73 -0.22
N VAL A 69 11.02 -4.04 0.19
CA VAL A 69 10.93 -2.86 1.05
C VAL A 69 10.07 -1.78 0.39
N CYS A 70 10.29 -1.46 -0.88
CA CYS A 70 9.49 -0.49 -1.61
C CYS A 70 8.00 -0.87 -1.64
N ILE A 71 7.68 -2.15 -1.83
CA ILE A 71 6.30 -2.64 -1.77
C ILE A 71 5.71 -2.44 -0.37
N GLU A 72 6.42 -2.85 0.68
CA GLU A 72 5.96 -2.77 2.08
C GLU A 72 5.94 -1.34 2.64
N GLU A 73 6.67 -0.41 2.03
CA GLU A 73 6.62 1.02 2.29
C GLU A 73 5.60 1.76 1.41
N SER A 74 4.68 1.01 0.76
CA SER A 74 3.59 1.57 -0.05
C SER A 74 4.06 2.34 -1.30
N GLY A 75 5.26 2.04 -1.80
CA GLY A 75 5.81 2.63 -3.02
C GLY A 75 5.26 2.01 -4.32
N THR A 76 4.53 0.90 -4.22
CA THR A 76 4.08 0.12 -5.38
C THR A 76 2.57 -0.12 -5.38
N VAL A 77 1.90 0.29 -6.46
CA VAL A 77 0.50 -0.09 -6.74
C VAL A 77 0.47 -1.54 -7.23
N PRO A 78 -0.43 -2.40 -6.73
CA PRO A 78 -0.47 -3.80 -7.14
C PRO A 78 -0.81 -3.96 -8.63
N THR A 79 -0.04 -4.80 -9.32
CA THR A 79 -0.35 -5.29 -10.66
C THR A 79 -0.67 -6.79 -10.61
N PRO A 80 -1.46 -7.33 -11.56
CA PRO A 80 -1.70 -8.76 -11.66
C PRO A 80 -0.42 -9.60 -11.71
N GLU A 81 0.58 -9.15 -12.47
CA GLU A 81 1.83 -9.90 -12.66
C GLU A 81 2.67 -9.93 -11.39
N LEU A 82 2.74 -8.82 -10.65
CA LEU A 82 3.45 -8.77 -9.37
C LEU A 82 2.72 -9.58 -8.30
N ALA A 83 1.39 -9.48 -8.26
CA ALA A 83 0.56 -10.23 -7.32
C ALA A 83 0.69 -11.74 -7.52
N ASP A 84 0.63 -12.24 -8.76
CA ASP A 84 0.85 -13.66 -9.11
C ASP A 84 2.26 -14.13 -8.71
N ARG A 85 3.28 -13.30 -8.97
CA ARG A 85 4.67 -13.61 -8.60
C ARG A 85 4.84 -13.78 -7.10
N LEU A 86 4.31 -12.85 -6.30
CA LEU A 86 4.38 -12.92 -4.83
C LEU A 86 3.56 -14.10 -4.29
N ALA A 87 2.40 -14.38 -4.88
CA ALA A 87 1.55 -15.51 -4.48
C ALA A 87 2.28 -16.84 -4.61
N ARG A 88 2.99 -17.05 -5.73
CA ARG A 88 3.84 -18.24 -5.94
C ARG A 88 4.99 -18.32 -4.95
N ALA A 89 5.63 -17.20 -4.64
CA ALA A 89 6.73 -17.16 -3.68
C ALA A 89 6.28 -17.46 -2.25
N LEU A 90 5.05 -17.07 -1.91
CA LEU A 90 4.43 -17.26 -0.60
C LEU A 90 3.63 -18.57 -0.47
N ASP A 91 3.56 -19.37 -1.53
CA ASP A 91 2.72 -20.58 -1.61
C ASP A 91 1.27 -20.32 -1.18
N CYS A 92 0.67 -19.28 -1.79
CA CYS A 92 -0.65 -18.78 -1.48
C CYS A 92 -1.48 -18.59 -2.76
N ASP A 93 -2.81 -18.56 -2.60
CA ASP A 93 -3.71 -17.97 -3.60
C ASP A 93 -3.71 -16.45 -3.46
N VAL A 94 -3.88 -15.75 -4.59
CA VAL A 94 -4.05 -14.29 -4.60
C VAL A 94 -5.37 -13.90 -5.25
N THR A 95 -6.06 -12.94 -4.63
CA THR A 95 -7.26 -12.32 -5.18
C THR A 95 -7.01 -10.84 -5.41
N LEU A 96 -7.31 -10.36 -6.62
CA LEU A 96 -7.39 -8.93 -6.92
C LEU A 96 -8.84 -8.51 -7.09
N THR A 97 -9.24 -7.47 -6.39
CA THR A 97 -10.60 -6.90 -6.47
C THR A 97 -10.52 -5.45 -6.94
N TRP A 98 -11.19 -5.16 -8.05
CA TRP A 98 -11.34 -3.81 -8.58
C TRP A 98 -12.67 -3.20 -8.15
N SER A 99 -12.61 -1.93 -7.74
CA SER A 99 -13.78 -1.13 -7.38
C SER A 99 -13.64 0.29 -7.96
N GLY A 100 -14.69 1.11 -7.82
CA GLY A 100 -14.61 2.54 -8.14
C GLY A 100 -13.58 3.34 -7.32
N HIS A 101 -12.95 2.72 -6.31
CA HIS A 101 -11.97 3.34 -5.41
C HIS A 101 -10.56 2.78 -5.62
N GLY A 102 -10.34 1.96 -6.65
CA GLY A 102 -9.04 1.35 -6.94
C GLY A 102 -9.05 -0.18 -6.83
N VAL A 103 -7.85 -0.74 -6.77
CA VAL A 103 -7.60 -2.18 -6.69
C VAL A 103 -7.14 -2.55 -5.28
N THR A 104 -7.57 -3.72 -4.80
CA THR A 104 -7.10 -4.32 -3.55
C THR A 104 -6.61 -5.74 -3.83
N ALA A 105 -5.65 -6.19 -3.03
CA ALA A 105 -5.11 -7.55 -3.09
C ALA A 105 -5.33 -8.28 -1.75
N GLY A 106 -5.43 -9.60 -1.80
CA GLY A 106 -5.40 -10.46 -0.63
C GLY A 106 -4.70 -11.78 -0.94
N PHE A 107 -3.89 -12.26 0.00
CA PHE A 107 -3.20 -13.55 -0.07
C PHE A 107 -3.87 -14.53 0.90
N THR A 108 -4.16 -15.74 0.42
CA THR A 108 -4.74 -16.81 1.23
C THR A 108 -3.79 -18.01 1.19
N PRO A 109 -3.18 -18.39 2.32
CA PRO A 109 -2.33 -19.57 2.39
C PRO A 109 -3.08 -20.83 1.97
N HIS A 110 -2.40 -21.73 1.25
CA HIS A 110 -2.94 -23.05 1.00
C HIS A 110 -3.06 -23.81 2.32
N ALA A 111 -4.19 -24.50 2.54
CA ALA A 111 -4.36 -25.33 3.72
C ALA A 111 -3.35 -26.50 3.67
N ALA A 112 -2.61 -26.70 4.77
CA ALA A 112 -1.69 -27.83 4.95
C ALA A 112 -2.41 -29.18 5.05
#